data_AF-A0A6A6IZT8-F1
#
_entry.id   AF-A0A6A6IZT8-F1
#
_cell.length_a   1.000
_cell.length_b   1.000
_cell.length_c   1.000
_cell.angle_alpha   90.00
_cell.angle_beta   90.00
_cell.angle_gamma   90.00
#
_symmetry.space_group_name_H-M   'P 1'
#
loop_
_entity.id
_entity.type
_entity.pdbx_description
1 polymer ?
#
loop_
_entity_poly.entity_id
_entity_poly.type
_entity_poly.pdbx_seq_one_letter_code
_entity_poly.pdbx_strand_id
1 'polypeptide(L)'
;MASKSAYHQHVDRISERKPSLAALCQFLSNANTVKGPCRIVRLDFLEGKEKPVAAELDYGGLCSTLLKDDIGKLADCDNDQGSTSSEKWEQIQGRILLVEDLDKRTIELLGQHLDIDPMFFASHLHLPWRDIQDREPEECTLPSQVKRQSFTNIHYHRPVLFDSMPPTGELSRHMNVDRKVVVTPISKDRYVGLVRHCASVLLRRRKTHWLGLVLVDRPTNDEYLYSAERGGPSKSISLPSRLLLGGYEDFLDSPPVGQEGAQGGRSLNRLGLLNDLRFYWCFQVPESFNPANPSLHALAYYPLRIVAAEWMKYAGIMYRAVKQFEYSTSVKDIRDELEKLNSDMRALQRWRRGSMSSEHKIEAIIRMLKAERPGVPPSSDSASLIEDFEYILATVQKLGRHLESMLPVVTSLVQIIDSRRSFDETANVSRLTIMALIFVPLAYISSLFSMSEQLGPGGPYFWVYFVVAIPLTVAVVLVAKLPLGMLERATCCVRWRRGSAQGTNVIDHKGLMKTEV
;
A
#
# COMPACT_ATOMS: atom_id res chain seq x y z
N MET A 1 30.08 23.39 -8.31
CA MET A 1 29.77 21.95 -8.16
C MET A 1 30.29 21.51 -6.80
N ALA A 2 29.42 21.12 -5.87
CA ALA A 2 29.87 20.65 -4.56
C ALA A 2 30.63 19.33 -4.73
N SER A 3 31.81 19.22 -4.10
CA SER A 3 32.61 18.00 -4.13
C SER A 3 31.80 16.83 -3.55
N LYS A 4 31.63 15.74 -4.32
CA LYS A 4 30.97 14.51 -3.84
C LYS A 4 31.79 13.93 -2.68
N SER A 5 31.12 13.53 -1.60
CA SER A 5 31.77 12.83 -0.47
C SER A 5 32.39 11.50 -0.92
N ALA A 6 33.36 10.98 -0.15
CA ALA A 6 33.98 9.69 -0.43
C ALA A 6 32.94 8.55 -0.44
N TYR A 7 31.95 8.62 0.45
CA TYR A 7 30.85 7.66 0.51
C TYR A 7 29.98 7.73 -0.74
N HIS A 8 29.59 8.92 -1.19
CA HIS A 8 28.79 9.09 -2.42
C HIS A 8 29.51 8.50 -3.64
N GLN A 9 30.79 8.81 -3.83
CA GLN A 9 31.58 8.21 -4.92
C GLN A 9 31.67 6.68 -4.82
N HIS A 10 31.68 6.15 -3.59
CA HIS A 10 31.64 4.71 -3.36
C HIS A 10 30.28 4.10 -3.74
N VAL A 11 29.16 4.76 -3.40
CA VAL A 11 27.82 4.32 -3.80
C VAL A 11 27.68 4.31 -5.33
N ASP A 12 28.10 5.38 -6.01
CA ASP A 12 28.03 5.48 -7.49
C ASP A 12 28.72 4.28 -8.16
N ARG A 13 29.93 3.94 -7.70
CA ARG A 13 30.72 2.82 -8.23
C ARG A 13 30.05 1.45 -7.99
N ILE A 14 29.42 1.26 -6.83
CA ILE A 14 28.74 -0.01 -6.53
C ILE A 14 27.41 -0.12 -7.27
N SER A 15 26.74 0.99 -7.53
CA SER A 15 25.46 1.02 -8.25
C SER A 15 25.56 0.44 -9.66
N GLU A 16 26.73 0.54 -10.31
CA GLU A 16 26.99 -0.13 -11.60
C GLU A 16 26.86 -1.66 -11.52
N ARG A 17 27.19 -2.25 -10.37
CA ARG A 17 27.10 -3.69 -10.12
C ARG A 17 25.79 -4.11 -9.45
N LYS A 18 25.17 -3.19 -8.71
CA LYS A 18 23.93 -3.42 -7.97
C LYS A 18 22.87 -2.38 -8.37
N PRO A 19 22.06 -2.66 -9.42
CA PRO A 19 21.04 -1.73 -9.89
C PRO A 19 20.02 -1.31 -8.83
N SER A 20 19.81 -2.12 -7.79
CA SER A 20 18.92 -1.80 -6.66
C SER A 20 19.40 -0.60 -5.81
N LEU A 21 20.60 -0.07 -6.05
CA LEU A 21 21.12 1.14 -5.41
C LEU A 21 20.78 2.44 -6.16
N ALA A 22 20.09 2.36 -7.31
CA ALA A 22 19.76 3.52 -8.13
C ALA A 22 19.01 4.61 -7.35
N ALA A 23 18.04 4.22 -6.51
CA ALA A 23 17.28 5.13 -5.66
C ALA A 23 18.17 5.91 -4.68
N LEU A 24 19.15 5.24 -4.06
CA LEU A 24 20.12 5.88 -3.16
C LEU A 24 21.02 6.86 -3.94
N CYS A 25 21.49 6.49 -5.13
CA CYS A 25 22.30 7.39 -5.97
C CYS A 25 21.52 8.65 -6.36
N GLN A 26 20.25 8.49 -6.75
CA GLN A 26 19.36 9.59 -7.08
C GLN A 26 19.14 10.50 -5.86
N PHE A 27 18.91 9.90 -4.69
CA PHE A 27 18.74 10.64 -3.44
C PHE A 27 20.00 11.46 -3.10
N LEU A 28 21.18 10.85 -3.14
CA LEU A 28 22.45 11.54 -2.85
C LEU A 28 22.80 12.61 -3.89
N SER A 29 22.37 12.43 -5.14
CA SER A 29 22.59 13.40 -6.22
C SER A 29 21.68 14.62 -6.12
N ASN A 30 20.50 14.48 -5.52
CA ASN A 30 19.53 15.56 -5.43
C ASN A 30 19.92 16.59 -4.35
N ALA A 31 20.09 17.85 -4.77
CA ALA A 31 20.52 18.95 -3.90
C ALA A 31 19.43 19.42 -2.92
N ASN A 32 18.15 19.13 -3.20
CA ASN A 32 16.98 19.58 -2.42
C ASN A 32 16.42 18.50 -1.49
N THR A 33 17.26 17.59 -0.98
CA THR A 33 16.82 16.47 -0.13
C THR A 33 16.49 16.85 1.31
N VAL A 34 16.93 18.03 1.77
CA VAL A 34 16.64 18.50 3.13
C VAL A 34 15.33 19.29 3.10
N LYS A 35 14.24 18.64 3.51
CA LYS A 35 12.91 19.24 3.69
C LYS A 35 12.61 19.52 5.16
N GLY A 36 13.24 18.80 6.09
CA GLY A 36 13.07 18.96 7.54
C GLY A 36 14.33 18.64 8.34
N PRO A 37 14.39 19.04 9.63
CA PRO A 37 15.52 18.76 10.50
C PRO A 37 15.62 17.26 10.82
N CYS A 38 16.80 16.68 10.61
CA CYS A 38 17.13 15.34 11.08
C CYS A 38 17.40 15.39 12.59
N ARG A 39 16.72 14.57 13.39
CA ARG A 39 16.89 14.49 14.85
C ARG A 39 17.69 13.25 15.21
N ILE A 40 18.66 13.40 16.10
CA ILE A 40 19.53 12.30 16.51
C ILE A 40 19.49 12.18 18.03
N VAL A 41 19.28 10.97 18.53
CA VAL A 41 19.36 10.65 19.95
C VAL A 41 20.37 9.55 20.16
N ARG A 42 21.25 9.77 21.14
CA ARG A 42 22.24 8.81 21.59
C ARG A 42 21.78 8.17 22.89
N LEU A 43 21.89 6.85 22.97
CA LEU A 43 21.69 6.05 24.18
C LEU A 43 23.02 5.36 24.50
N ASP A 44 23.69 5.78 25.57
CA ASP A 44 24.96 5.19 26.02
C ASP A 44 24.71 4.13 27.09
N PHE A 45 25.23 2.93 26.88
CA PHE A 45 25.23 1.83 27.85
C PHE A 45 26.57 1.83 28.57
N LEU A 46 26.54 2.18 29.84
CA LEU A 46 27.71 2.38 30.69
C LEU A 46 27.84 1.21 31.65
N GLU A 47 29.08 0.77 31.88
CA GLU A 47 29.34 -0.31 32.83
C GLU A 47 28.86 0.06 34.24
N GLY A 48 28.11 -0.85 34.87
CA GLY A 48 27.53 -0.65 36.21
C GLY A 48 26.21 0.11 36.25
N LYS A 49 25.69 0.60 35.11
CA LYS A 49 24.34 1.17 35.02
C LYS A 49 23.38 0.20 34.35
N GLU A 50 22.25 -0.05 35.00
CA GLU A 50 21.19 -0.91 34.45
C GLU A 50 20.48 -0.27 33.25
N LYS A 51 20.45 1.06 33.18
CA LYS A 51 19.69 1.83 32.18
C LYS A 51 20.60 2.73 31.35
N PRO A 52 20.29 2.91 30.05
CA PRO A 52 21.09 3.77 29.19
C PRO A 52 20.90 5.25 29.52
N VAL A 53 21.97 6.02 29.32
CA VAL A 53 21.94 7.49 29.42
C VAL A 53 21.57 8.05 28.05
N ALA A 54 20.46 8.79 27.98
CA ALA A 54 19.96 9.38 26.75
C ALA A 54 20.38 10.85 26.60
N ALA A 55 20.87 11.21 25.42
CA ALA A 55 21.19 12.59 25.04
C ALA A 55 20.74 12.88 23.61
N GLU A 56 20.17 14.07 23.36
CA GLU A 56 19.95 14.54 21.98
C GLU A 56 21.27 15.07 21.41
N LEU A 57 21.50 14.82 20.13
CA LEU A 57 22.68 15.28 19.40
C LEU A 57 22.25 16.17 18.24
N ASP A 58 23.01 17.25 18.03
CA ASP A 58 23.04 17.97 16.77
C ASP A 58 24.03 17.31 15.80
N TYR A 59 24.10 17.82 14.57
CA TYR A 59 25.01 17.30 13.55
C TYR A 59 26.49 17.40 13.98
N GLY A 60 26.89 18.48 14.65
CA GLY A 60 28.24 18.63 15.20
C GLY A 60 28.55 17.64 16.32
N GLY A 61 27.58 17.41 17.22
CA GLY A 61 27.62 16.38 18.25
C GLY A 61 27.77 14.98 17.68
N LEU A 62 27.07 14.65 16.59
CA LEU A 62 27.24 13.37 15.88
C LEU A 62 28.66 13.23 15.32
N CYS A 63 29.16 14.24 14.60
CA CYS A 63 30.54 14.24 14.07
C CYS A 63 31.57 14.01 15.19
N SER A 64 31.49 14.78 16.27
CA SER A 64 32.42 14.66 17.40
C SER A 64 32.33 13.31 18.10
N THR A 65 31.12 12.74 18.21
CA THR A 65 30.91 11.41 18.79
C THR A 65 31.57 10.33 17.94
N LEU A 66 31.36 10.36 16.62
CA LEU A 66 31.96 9.40 15.69
C LEU A 66 33.50 9.52 15.65
N LEU A 67 34.02 10.75 15.69
CA LEU A 67 35.46 11.03 15.68
C LEU A 67 36.14 10.68 17.00
N LYS A 68 35.53 10.95 18.16
CA LYS A 68 36.10 10.57 19.46
C LYS A 68 36.24 9.06 19.60
N ASP A 69 35.27 8.31 19.07
CA ASP A 69 35.37 6.85 19.00
C ASP A 69 36.52 6.37 18.08
N ASP A 70 36.95 7.20 17.11
CA ASP A 70 38.15 6.97 16.29
C ASP A 70 39.45 7.45 16.97
N ILE A 71 39.43 8.52 17.77
CA ILE A 71 40.62 9.06 18.47
C ILE A 71 41.06 8.17 19.65
N GLY A 72 40.16 7.32 20.18
CA GLY A 72 40.58 6.20 21.04
C GLY A 72 41.61 5.26 20.39
N LYS A 73 41.86 5.36 19.07
CA LYS A 73 42.96 4.68 18.35
C LYS A 73 44.34 5.32 18.56
N LEU A 74 44.43 6.55 19.08
CA LEU A 74 45.70 7.30 19.25
C LEU A 74 46.20 7.37 20.69
N ALA A 75 45.33 7.16 21.68
CA ALA A 75 45.72 7.20 23.10
C ALA A 75 46.43 5.91 23.59
N ASP A 76 46.39 4.82 22.81
CA ASP A 76 47.11 3.57 23.10
C ASP A 76 48.55 3.54 22.56
N CYS A 77 49.09 4.70 22.11
CA CYS A 77 50.40 4.77 21.47
C CYS A 77 51.45 5.66 22.16
N ASP A 78 51.14 6.33 23.27
CA ASP A 78 52.16 7.08 24.02
C ASP A 78 52.15 6.75 25.51
N ASN A 79 53.34 6.36 25.97
CA ASN A 79 53.69 5.85 27.27
C ASN A 79 53.68 6.92 28.38
N ASP A 80 53.42 6.43 29.59
CA ASP A 80 54.02 6.79 30.88
C ASP A 80 53.69 8.09 31.64
N GLN A 81 53.52 7.85 32.95
CA GLN A 81 53.68 8.72 34.12
C GLN A 81 52.56 9.74 34.46
N GLY A 82 51.68 9.27 35.35
CA GLY A 82 51.57 9.87 36.69
C GLY A 82 50.75 11.15 36.82
N SER A 83 49.49 11.03 37.23
CA SER A 83 48.95 11.81 38.35
C SER A 83 47.57 11.32 38.78
N THR A 84 47.37 11.42 40.08
CA THR A 84 46.39 10.76 40.92
C THR A 84 45.16 11.65 41.08
N SER A 85 44.04 11.27 40.46
CA SER A 85 42.69 11.55 40.97
C SER A 85 41.69 10.67 40.19
N SER A 86 41.24 9.62 40.86
CA SER A 86 40.32 8.60 40.35
C SER A 86 38.93 9.17 40.04
N GLU A 87 38.79 9.87 38.92
CA GLU A 87 37.50 9.90 38.22
C GLU A 87 37.38 8.56 37.48
N LYS A 88 36.57 7.65 38.01
CA LYS A 88 36.17 6.44 37.29
C LYS A 88 35.49 6.89 35.99
N TRP A 89 36.22 6.88 34.89
CA TRP A 89 35.62 6.97 33.57
C TRP A 89 34.68 5.77 33.44
N GLU A 90 33.37 6.01 33.51
CA GLU A 90 32.37 4.96 33.28
C GLU A 90 32.59 4.41 31.87
N GLN A 91 33.12 3.19 31.76
CA GLN A 91 33.48 2.60 30.48
C GLN A 91 32.21 2.31 29.67
N ILE A 92 32.18 2.81 28.43
CA ILE A 92 31.07 2.58 27.50
C ILE A 92 31.13 1.12 27.03
N GLN A 93 30.12 0.34 27.39
CA GLN A 93 29.94 -1.02 26.87
C GLN A 93 29.37 -1.00 25.45
N GLY A 94 28.52 -0.03 25.17
CA GLY A 94 27.90 0.14 23.86
C GLY A 94 27.02 1.35 23.73
N ARG A 95 26.52 1.57 22.50
CA ARG A 95 25.76 2.77 22.15
C ARG A 95 24.69 2.46 21.12
N ILE A 96 23.51 3.04 21.29
CA ILE A 96 22.47 3.10 20.25
C ILE A 96 22.33 4.54 19.75
N LEU A 97 22.41 4.73 18.44
CA LEU A 97 22.09 5.98 17.75
C LEU A 97 20.72 5.84 17.09
N LEU A 98 19.75 6.59 17.58
CA LEU A 98 18.44 6.75 16.95
C LEU A 98 18.50 7.96 16.02
N VAL A 99 18.19 7.78 14.75
CA VAL A 99 18.23 8.84 13.73
C VAL A 99 16.85 8.94 13.08
N GLU A 100 16.21 10.09 13.23
CA GLU A 100 14.88 10.38 12.69
C GLU A 100 14.97 11.29 11.45
N ASP A 101 14.20 10.97 10.42
CA ASP A 101 14.07 11.76 9.18
C ASP A 101 15.42 11.95 8.45
N LEU A 102 16.00 10.82 8.02
CA LEU A 102 17.34 10.73 7.46
C LEU A 102 17.59 11.70 6.30
N ASP A 103 18.64 12.52 6.41
CA ASP A 103 19.06 13.45 5.38
C ASP A 103 20.36 13.02 4.68
N LYS A 104 20.65 13.64 3.53
CA LYS A 104 21.86 13.33 2.73
C LYS A 104 23.14 13.45 3.54
N ARG A 105 23.30 14.51 4.34
CA ARG A 105 24.54 14.77 5.08
C ARG A 105 24.80 13.69 6.13
N THR A 106 23.74 13.27 6.83
CA THR A 106 23.84 12.20 7.83
C THR A 106 24.14 10.85 7.17
N ILE A 107 23.59 10.54 5.99
CA ILE A 107 23.95 9.33 5.23
C ILE A 107 25.43 9.33 4.89
N GLU A 108 25.94 10.42 4.31
CA GLU A 108 27.35 10.52 3.91
C GLU A 108 28.29 10.41 5.13
N LEU A 109 27.94 11.06 6.24
CA LEU A 109 28.71 11.04 7.48
C LEU A 109 28.74 9.63 8.11
N LEU A 110 27.57 9.02 8.33
CA LEU A 110 27.45 7.69 8.93
C LEU A 110 28.08 6.64 8.02
N GLY A 111 27.78 6.68 6.72
CA GLY A 111 28.31 5.76 5.73
C GLY A 111 29.83 5.76 5.68
N GLN A 112 30.45 6.94 5.71
CA GLN A 112 31.89 7.10 5.68
C GLN A 112 32.59 6.63 6.97
N HIS A 113 32.07 7.00 8.15
CA HIS A 113 32.74 6.72 9.43
C HIS A 113 32.46 5.31 9.97
N LEU A 114 31.31 4.73 9.60
CA LEU A 114 30.90 3.42 10.08
C LEU A 114 31.10 2.31 9.03
N ASP A 115 31.52 2.68 7.81
CA ASP A 115 31.73 1.74 6.69
C ASP A 115 30.48 0.87 6.46
N ILE A 116 29.36 1.57 6.27
CA ILE A 116 28.03 0.96 6.13
C ILE A 116 27.82 0.52 4.68
N ASP A 117 27.40 -0.72 4.49
CA ASP A 117 26.97 -1.22 3.17
C ASP A 117 25.85 -0.31 2.62
N PRO A 118 26.01 0.30 1.43
CA PRO A 118 24.98 1.12 0.80
C PRO A 118 23.59 0.47 0.73
N MET A 119 23.54 -0.87 0.74
CA MET A 119 22.28 -1.61 0.78
C MET A 119 21.42 -1.26 2.01
N PHE A 120 22.02 -0.98 3.16
CA PHE A 120 21.28 -0.59 4.38
C PHE A 120 20.45 0.68 4.15
N PHE A 121 21.09 1.72 3.59
CA PHE A 121 20.41 2.98 3.29
C PHE A 121 19.45 2.82 2.11
N ALA A 122 19.84 2.10 1.05
CA ALA A 122 18.94 1.86 -0.08
C ALA A 122 17.66 1.14 0.36
N SER A 123 17.76 0.12 1.23
CA SER A 123 16.59 -0.58 1.78
C SER A 123 15.76 0.31 2.73
N HIS A 124 16.34 1.35 3.33
CA HIS A 124 15.59 2.33 4.11
C HIS A 124 14.89 3.37 3.22
N LEU A 125 15.52 3.71 2.09
CA LEU A 125 15.04 4.67 1.10
C LEU A 125 14.09 3.99 0.11
N HIS A 126 12.85 3.73 0.53
CA HIS A 126 11.80 3.36 -0.43
C HIS A 126 11.31 4.60 -1.17
N LEU A 127 11.43 4.61 -2.49
CA LEU A 127 10.76 5.59 -3.33
C LEU A 127 9.24 5.42 -3.19
N PRO A 128 8.46 6.50 -3.08
CA PRO A 128 7.02 6.42 -2.90
C PRO A 128 6.32 5.78 -4.12
N TRP A 129 6.90 5.93 -5.31
CA TRP A 129 6.36 5.44 -6.58
C TRP A 129 7.41 4.59 -7.27
N ARG A 130 6.99 3.46 -7.85
CA ARG A 130 7.87 2.51 -8.52
C ARG A 130 7.77 2.73 -10.03
N ASP A 131 8.90 2.94 -10.71
CA ASP A 131 9.03 2.55 -12.11
C ASP A 131 9.42 1.06 -12.19
N ILE A 132 9.18 0.40 -13.32
CA ILE A 132 9.57 -1.02 -13.55
C ILE A 132 11.09 -1.20 -13.40
N GLN A 133 11.85 -0.13 -13.62
CA GLN A 133 13.31 -0.11 -13.47
C GLN A 133 13.75 0.04 -12.01
N ASP A 134 12.87 0.53 -11.13
CA ASP A 134 13.15 0.73 -9.71
C ASP A 134 12.78 -0.53 -8.91
N ARG A 135 13.73 -1.45 -8.77
CA ARG A 135 13.55 -2.61 -7.90
C ARG A 135 14.02 -2.32 -6.49
N GLU A 136 13.16 -2.65 -5.52
CA GLU A 136 13.53 -2.54 -4.12
C GLU A 136 14.67 -3.54 -3.80
N PRO A 137 15.65 -3.13 -2.99
CA PRO A 137 16.71 -4.01 -2.48
C PRO A 137 16.24 -5.37 -1.97
N GLU A 138 15.10 -5.40 -1.26
CA GLU A 138 14.52 -6.61 -0.68
C GLU A 138 14.07 -7.61 -1.75
N GLU A 139 13.56 -7.12 -2.89
CA GLU A 139 13.11 -7.95 -4.02
C GLU A 139 14.30 -8.52 -4.83
N CYS A 140 15.48 -7.92 -4.69
CA CYS A 140 16.68 -8.31 -5.42
C CYS A 140 17.66 -9.16 -4.58
N THR A 141 17.52 -9.14 -3.26
CA THR A 141 18.46 -9.81 -2.35
C THR A 141 18.05 -11.27 -2.14
N LEU A 142 18.99 -12.20 -2.38
CA LEU A 142 18.71 -13.62 -2.16
C LEU A 142 18.55 -13.92 -0.66
N PRO A 143 17.66 -14.85 -0.27
CA PRO A 143 17.48 -15.23 1.14
C PRO A 143 18.78 -15.70 1.83
N SER A 144 19.70 -16.31 1.08
CA SER A 144 21.02 -16.72 1.58
C SER A 144 21.94 -15.55 1.89
N GLN A 145 21.78 -14.42 1.19
CA GLN A 145 22.52 -13.18 1.45
C GLN A 145 21.93 -12.42 2.64
N VAL A 146 20.61 -12.42 2.81
CA VAL A 146 19.94 -11.81 3.97
C VAL A 146 20.47 -12.39 5.28
N LYS A 147 20.73 -13.70 5.34
CA LYS A 147 21.33 -14.36 6.52
C LYS A 147 22.73 -13.84 6.90
N ARG A 148 23.45 -13.22 5.97
CA ARG A 148 24.80 -12.68 6.19
C ARG A 148 24.81 -11.19 6.52
N GLN A 149 23.66 -10.52 6.41
CA GLN A 149 23.57 -9.09 6.68
C GLN A 149 23.63 -8.81 8.18
N SER A 150 24.28 -7.70 8.53
CA SER A 150 24.35 -7.17 9.91
C SER A 150 23.26 -6.15 10.22
N PHE A 151 22.27 -6.03 9.33
CA PHE A 151 21.18 -5.09 9.44
C PHE A 151 19.85 -5.74 9.07
N THR A 152 18.77 -5.06 9.46
CA THR A 152 17.41 -5.39 9.05
C THR A 152 16.61 -4.13 8.74
N ASN A 153 15.69 -4.25 7.80
CA ASN A 153 14.74 -3.21 7.42
C ASN A 153 13.33 -3.72 7.71
N ILE A 154 12.58 -2.93 8.46
CA ILE A 154 11.26 -3.30 8.98
C ILE A 154 10.26 -2.33 8.36
N HIS A 155 9.58 -2.79 7.32
CA HIS A 155 8.55 -2.03 6.62
C HIS A 155 7.17 -2.31 7.20
N TYR A 156 6.42 -1.25 7.47
CA TYR A 156 5.09 -1.35 8.05
C TYR A 156 4.17 -0.24 7.54
N HIS A 157 2.89 -0.35 7.87
CA HIS A 157 1.92 0.70 7.58
C HIS A 157 1.38 1.24 8.90
N ARG A 158 1.39 2.57 9.05
CA ARG A 158 0.75 3.27 10.15
C ARG A 158 -0.57 3.84 9.67
N PRO A 159 -1.71 3.42 10.26
CA PRO A 159 -3.00 3.95 9.86
C PRO A 159 -3.29 5.33 10.43
N VAL A 160 -3.73 6.24 9.57
CA VAL A 160 -4.21 7.58 9.91
C VAL A 160 -5.65 7.75 9.46
N LEU A 161 -6.43 8.52 10.20
CA LEU A 161 -7.79 8.92 9.85
C LEU A 161 -7.75 10.32 9.24
N PHE A 162 -8.51 10.50 8.17
CA PHE A 162 -8.83 11.81 7.61
C PHE A 162 -10.31 12.09 7.82
N ASP A 163 -10.61 13.29 8.31
CA ASP A 163 -11.98 13.76 8.54
C ASP A 163 -12.60 14.36 7.27
N SER A 164 -11.80 14.64 6.24
CA SER A 164 -12.25 15.07 4.91
C SER A 164 -11.74 14.13 3.82
N MET A 165 -12.44 14.06 2.69
CA MET A 165 -11.99 13.28 1.52
C MET A 165 -10.63 13.80 1.04
N PRO A 166 -9.56 12.97 1.08
CA PRO A 166 -8.28 13.34 0.49
C PRO A 166 -8.42 13.48 -1.03
N PRO A 167 -7.59 14.32 -1.68
CA PRO A 167 -7.67 14.51 -3.13
C PRO A 167 -7.41 13.19 -3.88
N THR A 168 -8.09 13.02 -5.01
CA THR A 168 -7.91 11.84 -5.86
C THR A 168 -6.57 11.95 -6.59
N GLY A 169 -5.65 11.03 -6.32
CA GLY A 169 -4.33 11.00 -6.94
C GLY A 169 -3.31 10.32 -6.03
N GLU A 170 -2.06 10.70 -6.23
CA GLU A 170 -0.91 10.22 -5.48
C GLU A 170 -0.67 11.08 -4.25
N LEU A 171 -0.69 10.45 -3.07
CA LEU A 171 -0.45 11.11 -1.80
C LEU A 171 0.80 10.53 -1.15
N SER A 172 1.72 11.39 -0.71
CA SER A 172 2.88 11.01 0.08
C SER A 172 3.08 11.97 1.26
N ARG A 173 3.89 11.55 2.23
CA ARG A 173 4.27 12.35 3.39
C ARG A 173 5.33 13.35 3.00
N HIS A 174 5.24 14.57 3.52
CA HIS A 174 6.28 15.58 3.37
C HIS A 174 7.41 15.32 4.39
N MET A 175 8.47 14.64 3.98
CA MET A 175 9.65 14.34 4.81
C MET A 175 10.91 14.25 3.95
N ASN A 176 12.09 14.10 4.55
CA ASN A 176 13.34 13.97 3.78
C ASN A 176 13.27 12.74 2.86
N VAL A 177 12.67 11.64 3.35
CA VAL A 177 12.44 10.41 2.60
C VAL A 177 10.95 10.20 2.36
N ASP A 178 10.39 10.74 1.27
CA ASP A 178 8.94 10.71 1.02
C ASP A 178 8.33 9.30 1.13
N ARG A 179 7.27 9.18 1.94
CA ARG A 179 6.54 7.92 2.13
C ARG A 179 5.16 7.96 1.52
N LYS A 180 4.82 6.96 0.70
CA LYS A 180 3.50 6.84 0.08
C LYS A 180 2.39 6.61 1.12
N VAL A 181 1.25 7.25 0.88
CA VAL A 181 0.02 7.10 1.65
C VAL A 181 -1.03 6.47 0.74
N VAL A 182 -1.55 5.31 1.14
CA VAL A 182 -2.65 4.65 0.41
C VAL A 182 -3.95 4.97 1.12
N VAL A 183 -4.83 5.71 0.46
CA VAL A 183 -6.13 6.10 1.02
C VAL A 183 -7.18 5.04 0.68
N THR A 184 -7.93 4.60 1.69
CA THR A 184 -9.08 3.71 1.56
C THR A 184 -10.29 4.29 2.29
N PRO A 185 -11.48 4.31 1.67
CA PRO A 185 -12.70 4.72 2.35
C PRO A 185 -13.11 3.65 3.36
N ILE A 186 -13.49 4.05 4.59
CA ILE A 186 -14.05 3.14 5.61
C ILE A 186 -15.55 3.39 5.82
N SER A 187 -15.99 4.64 5.66
CA SER A 187 -17.39 5.05 5.74
C SER A 187 -17.63 6.23 4.78
N LYS A 188 -18.89 6.67 4.64
CA LYS A 188 -19.28 7.76 3.74
C LYS A 188 -18.44 9.03 3.92
N ASP A 189 -18.11 9.38 5.17
CA ASP A 189 -17.39 10.62 5.51
C ASP A 189 -16.08 10.38 6.25
N ARG A 190 -15.53 9.16 6.21
CA ARG A 190 -14.27 8.83 6.89
C ARG A 190 -13.35 8.00 6.02
N TYR A 191 -12.12 8.48 5.91
CA TYR A 191 -11.08 7.86 5.10
C TYR A 191 -9.93 7.45 5.99
N VAL A 192 -9.30 6.33 5.65
CA VAL A 192 -8.07 5.89 6.29
C VAL A 192 -6.92 5.96 5.31
N GLY A 193 -5.85 6.63 5.72
CA GLY A 193 -4.56 6.57 5.08
C GLY A 193 -3.71 5.47 5.69
N LEU A 194 -3.23 4.57 4.86
CA LEU A 194 -2.18 3.62 5.22
C LEU A 194 -0.84 4.25 4.84
N VAL A 195 -0.22 4.92 5.81
CA VAL A 195 1.07 5.58 5.61
C VAL A 195 2.16 4.52 5.67
N ARG A 196 2.97 4.41 4.61
CA ARG A 196 4.16 3.54 4.67
C ARG A 196 5.19 4.11 5.62
N HIS A 197 5.79 3.24 6.43
CA HIS A 197 6.92 3.58 7.27
C HIS A 197 8.02 2.52 7.14
N CYS A 198 9.24 2.92 7.49
CA CYS A 198 10.39 2.04 7.62
C CYS A 198 11.12 2.32 8.94
N ALA A 199 11.49 1.25 9.65
CA ALA A 199 12.47 1.29 10.71
C ALA A 199 13.63 0.38 10.31
N SER A 200 14.87 0.87 10.36
CA SER A 200 16.04 0.07 9.99
C SER A 200 16.99 -0.03 11.16
N VAL A 201 17.46 -1.23 11.45
CA VAL A 201 18.36 -1.51 12.57
C VAL A 201 19.64 -2.11 12.02
N LEU A 202 20.78 -1.54 12.38
CA LEU A 202 22.11 -2.02 12.03
C LEU A 202 22.92 -2.23 13.31
N LEU A 203 23.61 -3.35 13.40
CA LEU A 203 24.59 -3.60 14.44
C LEU A 203 26.00 -3.56 13.84
N ARG A 204 26.82 -2.62 14.31
CA ARG A 204 28.26 -2.54 13.99
C ARG A 204 29.07 -2.80 15.25
N ARG A 205 29.94 -3.80 15.21
CA ARG A 205 30.91 -4.04 16.28
C ARG A 205 32.16 -3.21 16.03
N ARG A 206 32.59 -2.39 16.99
CA ARG A 206 33.90 -1.73 17.00
C ARG A 206 34.84 -2.44 17.97
N LYS A 207 36.10 -2.01 18.01
CA LYS A 207 37.11 -2.60 18.91
C LYS A 207 36.83 -2.30 20.37
N THR A 208 36.33 -1.11 20.68
CA THR A 208 36.13 -0.61 22.05
C THR A 208 34.73 -0.92 22.59
N HIS A 209 33.70 -0.77 21.76
CA HIS A 209 32.31 -0.99 22.12
C HIS A 209 31.49 -1.36 20.88
N TRP A 210 30.25 -1.82 21.04
CA TRP A 210 29.34 -2.01 19.93
C TRP A 210 28.49 -0.75 19.67
N LEU A 211 28.08 -0.56 18.41
CA LEU A 211 27.24 0.54 17.97
C LEU A 211 25.99 -0.01 17.26
N GLY A 212 24.83 0.23 17.83
CA GLY A 212 23.54 0.06 17.19
C GLY A 212 23.13 1.35 16.49
N LEU A 213 22.71 1.26 15.24
CA LEU A 213 22.12 2.38 14.49
C LEU A 213 20.67 2.02 14.17
N VAL A 214 19.74 2.86 14.59
CA VAL A 214 18.31 2.71 14.32
C VAL A 214 17.84 3.94 13.55
N LEU A 215 17.43 3.72 12.30
CA LEU A 215 16.84 4.75 11.45
C LEU A 215 15.32 4.67 11.55
N VAL A 216 14.67 5.81 11.73
CA VAL A 216 13.21 5.90 11.84
C VAL A 216 12.67 7.09 11.05
N ASP A 217 11.41 6.97 10.62
CA ASP A 217 10.72 8.04 9.92
C ASP A 217 10.19 9.12 10.89
N ARG A 218 10.00 10.33 10.35
CA ARG A 218 9.41 11.47 11.08
C ARG A 218 7.99 11.17 11.58
N PRO A 219 7.57 11.76 12.73
CA PRO A 219 6.20 11.74 13.20
C PRO A 219 5.16 12.13 12.16
N THR A 220 3.94 11.61 12.33
CA THR A 220 2.80 12.01 11.50
C THR A 220 2.39 13.46 11.83
N ASN A 221 2.28 14.31 10.80
CA ASN A 221 1.81 15.70 10.83
C ASN A 221 0.74 15.91 9.73
N ASP A 222 0.20 17.11 9.62
CA ASP A 222 -0.88 17.38 8.65
C ASP A 222 -0.36 17.80 7.26
N GLU A 223 0.94 17.75 7.02
CA GLU A 223 1.54 18.11 5.73
C GLU A 223 1.76 16.90 4.82
N TYR A 224 1.19 16.97 3.63
CA TYR A 224 1.27 15.93 2.61
C TYR A 224 1.68 16.51 1.27
N LEU A 225 2.28 15.67 0.43
CA LEU A 225 2.57 15.96 -0.96
C LEU A 225 1.52 15.27 -1.82
N TYR A 226 0.92 16.02 -2.74
CA TYR A 226 -0.09 15.54 -3.67
C TYR A 226 0.38 15.69 -5.11
N SER A 227 0.19 14.65 -5.89
CA SER A 227 0.31 14.67 -7.35
C SER A 227 -0.98 14.17 -8.00
N ALA A 228 -1.51 14.92 -8.97
CA ALA A 228 -2.70 14.53 -9.72
C ALA A 228 -2.46 13.31 -10.62
N GLU A 229 -1.26 13.24 -11.20
CA GLU A 229 -0.83 12.17 -12.10
C GLU A 229 0.32 11.37 -11.48
N ARG A 230 0.45 10.12 -11.92
CA ARG A 230 1.53 9.25 -11.43
C ARG A 230 2.90 9.80 -11.82
N GLY A 231 3.74 10.06 -10.82
CA GLY A 231 5.08 10.64 -11.05
C GLY A 231 5.07 12.09 -11.54
N GLY A 232 3.92 12.77 -11.47
CA GLY A 232 3.78 14.18 -11.82
C GLY A 232 4.37 15.14 -10.77
N PRO A 233 4.33 16.46 -11.05
CA PRO A 233 4.81 17.46 -10.10
C PRO A 233 3.97 17.44 -8.82
N SER A 234 4.66 17.27 -7.69
CA SER A 234 4.02 17.22 -6.38
C SER A 234 3.82 18.63 -5.80
N LYS A 235 2.66 18.86 -5.18
CA LYS A 235 2.32 20.10 -4.45
C LYS A 235 2.09 19.79 -2.97
N SER A 236 2.57 20.66 -2.09
CA SER A 236 2.28 20.54 -0.65
C SER A 236 0.83 20.90 -0.37
N ILE A 237 0.15 20.10 0.45
CA ILE A 237 -1.21 20.29 0.91
C ILE A 237 -1.30 20.03 2.42
N SER A 238 -2.16 20.77 3.09
CA SER A 238 -2.48 20.53 4.51
C SER A 238 -3.75 19.69 4.60
N LEU A 239 -3.64 18.50 5.17
CA LEU A 239 -4.75 17.59 5.43
C LEU A 239 -4.72 17.19 6.91
N PRO A 240 -5.65 17.71 7.74
CA PRO A 240 -5.78 17.29 9.12
C PRO A 240 -5.91 15.77 9.23
N SER A 241 -5.03 15.17 10.01
CA SER A 241 -4.96 13.73 10.17
C SER A 241 -4.70 13.35 11.63
N ARG A 242 -5.23 12.21 12.05
CA ARG A 242 -4.98 11.67 13.39
C ARG A 242 -4.68 10.19 13.34
N LEU A 243 -3.86 9.71 14.26
CA LEU A 243 -3.58 8.28 14.36
C LEU A 243 -4.89 7.53 14.65
N LEU A 244 -5.09 6.41 13.95
CA LEU A 244 -6.23 5.53 14.24
C LEU A 244 -6.13 5.05 15.69
N LEU A 245 -7.18 5.29 16.47
CA LEU A 245 -7.26 4.95 17.91
C LEU A 245 -6.13 5.58 18.76
N GLY A 246 -5.56 6.70 18.33
CA GLY A 246 -4.54 7.43 19.09
C GLY A 246 -3.12 6.85 19.01
N GLY A 247 -2.91 5.74 18.30
CA GLY A 247 -1.59 5.11 18.18
C GLY A 247 -1.67 3.61 18.36
N TYR A 248 -0.53 2.98 18.66
CA TYR A 248 -0.47 1.58 19.04
C TYR A 248 -0.69 1.45 20.56
N GLU A 249 -1.18 0.30 20.99
CA GLU A 249 -1.42 0.00 22.41
C GLU A 249 -0.10 -0.22 23.15
N ASP A 250 0.00 0.23 24.39
CA ASP A 250 1.22 0.01 25.18
C ASP A 250 1.34 -1.47 25.53
N PHE A 251 2.57 -1.99 25.49
CA PHE A 251 2.88 -3.39 25.79
C PHE A 251 3.53 -3.56 27.18
N LEU A 252 3.66 -2.48 27.95
CA LEU A 252 4.10 -2.52 29.33
C LEU A 252 2.95 -2.88 30.25
N ASP A 253 3.24 -3.63 31.32
CA ASP A 253 2.25 -3.99 32.33
C ASP A 253 1.63 -2.75 32.97
N SER A 254 0.32 -2.84 33.22
CA SER A 254 -0.40 -1.79 33.92
C SER A 254 0.15 -1.61 35.33
N PRO A 255 0.40 -0.37 35.79
CA PRO A 255 0.83 -0.15 37.16
C PRO A 255 -0.25 -0.64 38.13
N PRO A 256 0.14 -1.09 39.34
CA PRO A 256 -0.83 -1.48 40.36
C PRO A 256 -1.79 -0.33 40.70
N VAL A 257 -3.06 -0.68 40.95
CA VAL A 257 -4.11 0.27 41.32
C VAL A 257 -3.67 1.12 42.52
N GLY A 258 -3.72 2.45 42.38
CA GLY A 258 -3.35 3.40 43.44
C GLY A 258 -1.93 3.96 43.36
N GLN A 259 -1.07 3.49 42.43
CA GLN A 259 0.25 4.09 42.16
C GLN A 259 0.29 5.02 40.94
N GLU A 260 -0.88 5.37 40.39
CA GLU A 260 -1.04 6.20 39.20
C GLU A 260 -0.40 7.60 39.35
N GLY A 261 -0.37 8.16 40.57
CA GLY A 261 0.14 9.50 40.85
C GLY A 261 1.66 9.62 40.99
N ALA A 262 2.38 8.54 41.30
CA ALA A 262 3.86 8.58 41.45
C ALA A 262 4.58 8.54 40.09
N GLN A 263 3.86 8.20 39.01
CA GLN A 263 4.33 8.15 37.64
C GLN A 263 3.75 9.30 36.80
N GLY A 264 3.73 10.51 37.37
CA GLY A 264 3.12 11.70 36.78
C GLY A 264 3.37 11.83 35.28
N GLY A 265 2.29 11.90 34.50
CA GLY A 265 2.32 12.34 33.11
C GLY A 265 2.93 11.39 32.09
N ARG A 266 2.73 10.07 32.19
CA ARG A 266 3.09 9.08 31.14
C ARG A 266 2.21 9.18 29.87
N SER A 267 2.08 10.37 29.29
CA SER A 267 1.46 10.49 27.96
C SER A 267 2.52 10.24 26.90
N LEU A 268 2.69 8.97 26.50
CA LEU A 268 3.29 8.69 25.21
C LEU A 268 2.32 9.19 24.15
N ASN A 269 2.68 10.29 23.49
CA ASN A 269 1.85 10.85 22.43
C ASN A 269 1.76 9.90 21.21
N ARG A 270 2.59 8.83 21.14
CA ARG A 270 2.70 7.83 20.06
C ARG A 270 2.91 8.43 18.65
N LEU A 271 3.25 9.71 18.59
CA LEU A 271 3.37 10.45 17.34
C LEU A 271 4.59 10.01 16.54
N GLY A 272 5.69 9.65 17.20
CA GLY A 272 6.99 9.40 16.57
C GLY A 272 7.76 8.24 17.18
N LEU A 273 8.28 7.37 16.31
CA LEU A 273 8.97 6.16 16.72
C LEU A 273 10.27 6.46 17.50
N LEU A 274 10.98 7.56 17.20
CA LEU A 274 12.20 7.93 17.95
C LEU A 274 11.93 8.17 19.43
N ASN A 275 10.90 8.95 19.75
CA ASN A 275 10.56 9.27 21.14
C ASN A 275 10.05 8.03 21.87
N ASP A 276 9.26 7.19 21.18
CA ASP A 276 8.77 5.93 21.72
C ASP A 276 9.92 4.96 22.03
N LEU A 277 10.89 4.80 21.11
CA LEU A 277 12.08 3.98 21.33
C LEU A 277 12.97 4.50 22.46
N ARG A 278 13.20 5.82 22.51
CA ARG A 278 13.93 6.45 23.62
C ARG A 278 13.25 6.14 24.95
N PHE A 279 11.92 6.28 25.01
CA PHE A 279 11.15 5.99 26.21
C PHE A 279 11.31 4.53 26.64
N TYR A 280 11.09 3.56 25.75
CA TYR A 280 11.17 2.14 26.11
C TYR A 280 12.55 1.73 26.59
N TRP A 281 13.62 2.09 25.84
CA TRP A 281 14.99 1.76 26.24
C TRP A 281 15.40 2.38 27.58
N CYS A 282 14.95 3.60 27.88
CA CYS A 282 15.20 4.23 29.18
C CYS A 282 14.29 3.69 30.30
N PHE A 283 13.14 3.12 29.94
CA PHE A 283 12.20 2.58 30.91
C PHE A 283 12.63 1.20 31.39
N GLN A 284 12.82 0.27 30.45
CA GLN A 284 13.17 -1.13 30.69
C GLN A 284 14.07 -1.61 29.55
N VAL A 285 15.02 -2.49 29.87
CA VAL A 285 15.87 -3.14 28.87
C VAL A 285 15.27 -4.54 28.59
N PRO A 286 15.20 -5.00 27.34
CA PRO A 286 14.66 -6.33 27.03
C PRO A 286 15.46 -7.45 27.70
N GLU A 287 14.80 -8.55 28.08
CA GLU A 287 15.49 -9.71 28.69
C GLU A 287 16.47 -10.35 27.72
N SER A 288 16.13 -10.31 26.43
CA SER A 288 16.98 -10.76 25.32
C SER A 288 18.23 -9.89 25.09
N PHE A 289 18.34 -8.72 25.73
CA PHE A 289 19.43 -7.79 25.48
C PHE A 289 20.59 -7.96 26.45
N ASN A 290 21.78 -8.24 25.90
CA ASN A 290 23.03 -8.25 26.64
C ASN A 290 23.83 -6.96 26.34
N PRO A 291 24.04 -6.07 27.33
CA PRO A 291 24.80 -4.82 27.15
C PRO A 291 26.26 -5.00 26.72
N ALA A 292 26.89 -6.14 26.98
CA ALA A 292 28.28 -6.39 26.58
C ALA A 292 28.39 -6.90 25.13
N ASN A 293 27.41 -7.67 24.66
CA ASN A 293 27.41 -8.23 23.31
C ASN A 293 25.98 -8.44 22.79
N PRO A 294 25.33 -7.39 22.29
CA PRO A 294 23.96 -7.50 21.83
C PRO A 294 23.87 -8.24 20.49
N SER A 295 22.74 -8.90 20.30
CA SER A 295 22.33 -9.43 19.01
C SER A 295 21.60 -8.33 18.21
N LEU A 296 21.55 -8.50 16.88
CA LEU A 296 20.75 -7.62 16.03
C LEU A 296 19.25 -7.70 16.40
N HIS A 297 18.76 -8.91 16.72
CA HIS A 297 17.37 -9.13 17.11
C HIS A 297 17.02 -8.44 18.43
N ALA A 298 17.91 -8.46 19.43
CA ALA A 298 17.71 -7.77 20.69
C ALA A 298 17.65 -6.24 20.49
N LEU A 299 18.48 -5.68 19.61
CA LEU A 299 18.39 -4.26 19.23
C LEU A 299 17.09 -3.93 18.47
N ALA A 300 16.60 -4.87 17.67
CA ALA A 300 15.36 -4.72 16.90
C ALA A 300 14.09 -5.01 17.70
N TYR A 301 14.19 -5.43 18.97
CA TYR A 301 13.06 -5.87 19.79
C TYR A 301 11.94 -4.82 19.90
N TYR A 302 12.24 -3.62 20.40
CA TYR A 302 11.23 -2.56 20.53
C TYR A 302 10.67 -2.07 19.19
N PRO A 303 11.50 -1.82 18.14
CA PRO A 303 10.97 -1.56 16.80
C PRO A 303 10.00 -2.64 16.33
N LEU A 304 10.33 -3.92 16.50
CA LEU A 304 9.50 -5.05 16.09
C LEU A 304 8.19 -5.15 16.89
N ARG A 305 8.22 -4.95 18.22
CA ARG A 305 7.01 -4.92 19.06
C ARG A 305 6.05 -3.81 18.63
N ILE A 306 6.55 -2.59 18.43
CA ILE A 306 5.73 -1.46 17.98
C ILE A 306 5.15 -1.74 16.59
N VAL A 307 5.96 -2.29 15.68
CA VAL A 307 5.53 -2.65 14.33
C VAL A 307 4.48 -3.78 14.33
N ALA A 308 4.61 -4.78 15.20
CA ALA A 308 3.60 -5.83 15.35
C ALA A 308 2.24 -5.23 15.76
N ALA A 309 2.24 -4.29 16.70
CA ALA A 309 1.02 -3.58 17.11
C ALA A 309 0.42 -2.70 15.98
N GLU A 310 1.27 -2.09 15.13
CA GLU A 310 0.80 -1.37 13.93
C GLU A 310 0.17 -2.34 12.89
N TRP A 311 0.75 -3.52 12.71
CA TRP A 311 0.19 -4.55 11.83
C TRP A 311 -1.13 -5.13 12.34
N MET A 312 -1.31 -5.26 13.65
CA MET A 312 -2.60 -5.63 14.24
C MET A 312 -3.70 -4.62 13.89
N LYS A 313 -3.39 -3.32 13.93
CA LYS A 313 -4.33 -2.27 13.49
C LYS A 313 -4.60 -2.35 11.99
N TYR A 314 -3.57 -2.61 11.18
CA TYR A 314 -3.73 -2.84 9.75
C TYR A 314 -4.69 -4.01 9.46
N ALA A 315 -4.53 -5.14 10.14
CA ALA A 315 -5.44 -6.29 10.05
C ALA A 315 -6.88 -5.92 10.48
N GLY A 316 -7.02 -5.10 11.52
CA GLY A 316 -8.32 -4.55 11.93
C GLY A 316 -9.00 -3.71 10.84
N ILE A 317 -8.24 -2.96 10.05
CA ILE A 317 -8.77 -2.20 8.91
C ILE A 317 -9.14 -3.11 7.76
N MET A 318 -8.31 -4.11 7.45
CA MET A 318 -8.65 -5.14 6.45
C MET A 318 -9.98 -5.84 6.80
N TYR A 319 -10.17 -6.20 8.07
CA TYR A 319 -11.41 -6.79 8.55
C TYR A 319 -12.63 -5.86 8.37
N ARG A 320 -12.46 -4.56 8.64
CA ARG A 320 -13.52 -3.57 8.37
C ARG A 320 -13.81 -3.43 6.88
N ALA A 321 -12.79 -3.43 6.04
CA ALA A 321 -12.94 -3.39 4.58
C ALA A 321 -13.72 -4.60 4.08
N VAL A 322 -13.42 -5.80 4.59
CA VAL A 322 -14.19 -7.03 4.31
C VAL A 322 -15.68 -6.83 4.62
N LYS A 323 -16.01 -6.40 5.84
CA LYS A 323 -17.39 -6.14 6.23
C LYS A 323 -18.07 -5.11 5.35
N GLN A 324 -17.37 -4.04 5.00
CA GLN A 324 -17.90 -2.99 4.14
C GLN A 324 -18.32 -3.54 2.78
N PHE A 325 -17.52 -4.41 2.16
CA PHE A 325 -17.87 -5.01 0.88
C PHE A 325 -19.03 -5.99 0.99
N GLU A 326 -19.13 -6.77 2.07
CA GLU A 326 -20.27 -7.66 2.31
C GLU A 326 -21.60 -6.90 2.40
N TYR A 327 -21.62 -5.76 3.11
CA TYR A 327 -22.82 -4.94 3.27
C TYR A 327 -23.10 -3.99 2.09
N SER A 328 -22.15 -3.78 1.18
CA SER A 328 -22.31 -2.82 0.07
C SER A 328 -23.42 -3.19 -0.91
N THR A 329 -23.80 -4.47 -0.98
CA THR A 329 -24.75 -5.11 -1.91
C THR A 329 -26.23 -4.71 -1.73
N SER A 330 -26.56 -3.68 -0.95
CA SER A 330 -27.94 -3.32 -0.57
C SER A 330 -28.38 -1.90 -0.98
N VAL A 331 -27.95 -1.41 -2.15
CA VAL A 331 -28.32 -0.05 -2.64
C VAL A 331 -29.63 -0.11 -3.45
N LYS A 332 -30.47 0.93 -3.30
CA LYS A 332 -31.83 0.99 -3.88
C LYS A 332 -31.90 1.62 -5.29
N ASP A 333 -30.89 2.39 -5.71
CA ASP A 333 -30.86 3.11 -6.99
C ASP A 333 -29.76 2.59 -7.92
N ILE A 334 -30.15 2.16 -9.13
CA ILE A 334 -29.30 1.41 -10.09
C ILE A 334 -28.07 2.22 -10.57
N ARG A 335 -28.22 3.54 -10.76
CA ARG A 335 -27.12 4.38 -11.29
C ARG A 335 -26.01 4.58 -10.27
N ASP A 336 -26.38 4.95 -9.05
CA ASP A 336 -25.44 5.13 -7.94
C ASP A 336 -24.81 3.79 -7.53
N GLU A 337 -25.55 2.69 -7.72
CA GLU A 337 -25.06 1.33 -7.51
C GLU A 337 -23.87 1.00 -8.44
N LEU A 338 -23.93 1.34 -9.73
CA LEU A 338 -22.83 1.04 -10.67
C LEU A 338 -21.55 1.84 -10.37
N GLU A 339 -21.67 3.14 -10.09
CA GLU A 339 -20.51 3.98 -9.75
C GLU A 339 -19.85 3.51 -8.44
N LYS A 340 -20.67 3.20 -7.44
CA LYS A 340 -20.21 2.63 -6.16
C LYS A 340 -19.54 1.28 -6.37
N LEU A 341 -20.12 0.38 -7.15
CA LEU A 341 -19.58 -0.95 -7.38
C LEU A 341 -18.26 -0.92 -8.16
N ASN A 342 -18.13 0.00 -9.12
CA ASN A 342 -16.86 0.25 -9.81
C ASN A 342 -15.77 0.79 -8.85
N SER A 343 -16.15 1.67 -7.92
CA SER A 343 -15.25 2.12 -6.86
C SER A 343 -14.84 0.97 -5.94
N ASP A 344 -15.80 0.13 -5.54
CA ASP A 344 -15.58 -1.03 -4.68
C ASP A 344 -14.67 -2.06 -5.35
N MET A 345 -14.85 -2.32 -6.66
CA MET A 345 -13.95 -3.16 -7.46
C MET A 345 -12.51 -2.63 -7.42
N ARG A 346 -12.31 -1.33 -7.66
CA ARG A 346 -10.96 -0.72 -7.59
C ARG A 346 -10.37 -0.82 -6.19
N ALA A 347 -11.20 -0.64 -5.15
CA ALA A 347 -10.77 -0.77 -3.76
C ALA A 347 -10.39 -2.22 -3.40
N LEU A 348 -11.17 -3.21 -3.81
CA LEU A 348 -10.86 -4.64 -3.65
C LEU A 348 -9.54 -5.01 -4.34
N GLN A 349 -9.34 -4.56 -5.58
CA GLN A 349 -8.08 -4.78 -6.30
C GLN A 349 -6.87 -4.14 -5.59
N ARG A 350 -7.05 -2.96 -4.98
CA ARG A 350 -6.00 -2.33 -4.14
C ARG A 350 -5.73 -3.15 -2.89
N TRP A 351 -6.77 -3.60 -2.19
CA TRP A 351 -6.64 -4.43 -1.00
C TRP A 351 -5.98 -5.77 -1.29
N ARG A 352 -6.32 -6.42 -2.41
CA ARG A 352 -5.66 -7.65 -2.88
C ARG A 352 -4.16 -7.45 -3.07
N ARG A 353 -3.76 -6.43 -3.84
CA ARG A 353 -2.33 -6.10 -4.03
C ARG A 353 -1.64 -5.72 -2.72
N GLY A 354 -2.35 -5.00 -1.85
CA GLY A 354 -1.89 -4.64 -0.52
C GLY A 354 -1.62 -5.87 0.36
N SER A 355 -2.54 -6.84 0.38
CA SER A 355 -2.43 -8.09 1.17
C SER A 355 -1.18 -8.87 0.79
N MET A 356 -0.96 -9.12 -0.51
CA MET A 356 0.23 -9.84 -0.99
C MET A 356 1.53 -9.14 -0.57
N SER A 357 1.56 -7.80 -0.65
CA SER A 357 2.74 -7.03 -0.22
C SER A 357 2.94 -7.07 1.29
N SER A 358 1.88 -7.03 2.09
CA SER A 358 1.98 -7.16 3.55
C SER A 358 2.43 -8.55 3.97
N GLU A 359 1.92 -9.61 3.32
CA GLU A 359 2.31 -10.99 3.58
C GLU A 359 3.81 -11.19 3.36
N HIS A 360 4.34 -10.71 2.23
CA HIS A 360 5.77 -10.80 1.95
C HIS A 360 6.64 -10.11 3.01
N LYS A 361 6.24 -8.92 3.47
CA LYS A 361 6.96 -8.16 4.50
C LYS A 361 6.95 -8.85 5.86
N ILE A 362 5.80 -9.37 6.26
CA ILE A 362 5.66 -10.10 7.52
C ILE A 362 6.45 -11.43 7.45
N GLU A 363 6.40 -12.14 6.33
CA GLU A 363 7.21 -13.35 6.12
C GLU A 363 8.70 -13.06 6.19
N ALA A 364 9.18 -11.94 5.64
CA ALA A 364 10.58 -11.54 5.73
C ALA A 364 11.02 -11.35 7.18
N ILE A 365 10.18 -10.72 8.02
CA ILE A 365 10.43 -10.56 9.46
C ILE A 365 10.48 -11.92 10.15
N ILE A 366 9.50 -12.80 9.92
CA ILE A 366 9.47 -14.14 10.52
C ILE A 366 10.71 -14.95 10.12
N ARG A 367 11.10 -14.91 8.84
CA ARG A 367 12.29 -15.61 8.34
C ARG A 367 13.56 -15.08 9.01
N MET A 368 13.65 -13.77 9.23
CA MET A 368 14.77 -13.13 9.92
C MET A 368 14.82 -13.56 11.40
N LEU A 369 13.70 -13.55 12.11
CA LEU A 369 13.62 -14.00 13.49
C LEU A 369 13.95 -15.50 13.64
N LYS A 370 13.50 -16.34 12.72
CA LYS A 370 13.80 -17.78 12.71
C LYS A 370 15.21 -18.14 12.23
N ALA A 371 15.93 -17.21 11.61
CA ALA A 371 17.30 -17.43 11.15
C ALA A 371 18.32 -17.43 12.31
N GLU A 372 17.88 -17.26 13.55
CA GLU A 372 18.68 -17.35 14.76
C GLU A 372 19.43 -18.70 14.84
N ARG A 373 20.62 -18.70 15.49
CA ARG A 373 21.60 -19.78 15.39
C ARG A 373 20.97 -21.14 15.70
N PRO A 374 21.09 -22.15 14.81
CA PRO A 374 20.59 -23.49 15.09
C PRO A 374 21.29 -24.06 16.34
N GLY A 375 20.52 -24.32 17.40
CA GLY A 375 20.99 -24.94 18.64
C GLY A 375 20.88 -24.08 19.91
N VAL A 376 20.53 -22.79 19.82
CA VAL A 376 20.17 -21.97 20.99
C VAL A 376 18.65 -21.83 21.02
N PRO A 377 17.96 -22.19 22.12
CA PRO A 377 16.52 -21.94 22.23
C PRO A 377 16.27 -20.44 22.14
N PRO A 378 15.23 -20.01 21.39
CA PRO A 378 14.90 -18.59 21.30
C PRO A 378 14.66 -18.05 22.72
N SER A 379 15.14 -16.83 22.96
CA SER A 379 14.77 -16.11 24.19
C SER A 379 13.23 -16.01 24.28
N SER A 380 12.69 -15.91 25.51
CA SER A 380 11.24 -15.74 25.72
C SER A 380 10.69 -14.60 24.85
N ASP A 381 11.40 -13.47 24.84
CA ASP A 381 11.15 -12.31 23.99
C ASP A 381 11.10 -12.63 22.48
N SER A 382 12.10 -13.35 21.96
CA SER A 382 12.16 -13.74 20.54
C SER A 382 11.01 -14.68 20.18
N ALA A 383 10.68 -15.62 21.08
CA ALA A 383 9.61 -16.59 20.87
C ALA A 383 8.25 -15.90 20.81
N SER A 384 7.97 -14.98 21.74
CA SER A 384 6.73 -14.17 21.72
C SER A 384 6.64 -13.32 20.45
N LEU A 385 7.73 -12.70 20.00
CA LEU A 385 7.73 -11.94 18.74
C LEU A 385 7.42 -12.82 17.53
N ILE A 386 7.98 -14.03 17.47
CA ILE A 386 7.69 -14.98 16.39
C ILE A 386 6.20 -15.34 16.40
N GLU A 387 5.65 -15.66 17.58
CA GLU A 387 4.22 -15.96 17.75
C GLU A 387 3.33 -14.79 17.30
N ASP A 388 3.64 -13.56 17.73
CA ASP A 388 2.91 -12.35 17.34
C ASP A 388 2.88 -12.19 15.82
N PHE A 389 4.04 -12.28 15.14
CA PHE A 389 4.12 -12.12 13.69
C PHE A 389 3.49 -13.29 12.93
N GLU A 390 3.55 -14.52 13.44
CA GLU A 390 2.85 -15.67 12.85
C GLU A 390 1.34 -15.52 12.92
N TYR A 391 0.81 -15.05 14.07
CA TYR A 391 -0.59 -14.73 14.23
C TYR A 391 -1.05 -13.63 13.27
N ILE A 392 -0.27 -12.56 13.15
CA ILE A 392 -0.52 -11.46 12.22
C ILE A 392 -0.52 -11.97 10.78
N LEU A 393 0.47 -12.78 10.38
CA LEU A 393 0.55 -13.35 9.03
C LEU A 393 -0.68 -14.20 8.72
N ALA A 394 -1.05 -15.10 9.62
CA ALA A 394 -2.22 -15.96 9.45
C ALA A 394 -3.52 -15.13 9.30
N THR A 395 -3.64 -14.06 10.09
CA THR A 395 -4.79 -13.14 10.04
C THR A 395 -4.85 -12.38 8.72
N VAL A 396 -3.73 -11.80 8.28
CA VAL A 396 -3.64 -11.07 7.01
C VAL A 396 -3.93 -12.00 5.83
N GLN A 397 -3.35 -13.21 5.80
CA GLN A 397 -3.61 -14.20 4.74
C GLN A 397 -5.08 -14.64 4.71
N LYS A 398 -5.71 -14.82 5.87
CA LYS A 398 -7.14 -15.17 5.96
C LYS A 398 -8.02 -14.06 5.39
N LEU A 399 -7.76 -12.81 5.79
CA LEU A 399 -8.51 -11.65 5.30
C LEU A 399 -8.23 -11.38 3.82
N GLY A 400 -6.99 -11.56 3.37
CA GLY A 400 -6.57 -11.45 1.97
C GLY A 400 -7.33 -12.43 1.08
N ARG A 401 -7.36 -13.72 1.45
CA ARG A 401 -8.13 -14.75 0.74
C ARG A 401 -9.62 -14.45 0.69
N HIS A 402 -10.19 -13.88 1.76
CA HIS A 402 -11.60 -13.47 1.78
C HIS A 402 -11.89 -12.28 0.87
N LEU A 403 -10.97 -11.31 0.79
CA LEU A 403 -11.07 -10.21 -0.18
C LEU A 403 -10.97 -10.71 -1.63
N GLU A 404 -10.11 -11.71 -1.88
CA GLU A 404 -9.99 -12.33 -3.20
C GLU A 404 -11.25 -13.11 -3.61
N SER A 405 -11.90 -13.82 -2.69
CA SER A 405 -13.13 -14.56 -2.99
C SER A 405 -14.33 -13.65 -3.31
N MET A 406 -14.32 -12.39 -2.87
CA MET A 406 -15.35 -11.40 -3.21
C MET A 406 -15.17 -10.77 -4.60
N LEU A 407 -13.98 -10.83 -5.20
CA LEU A 407 -13.71 -10.22 -6.51
C LEU A 407 -14.62 -10.76 -7.64
N PRO A 408 -14.81 -12.08 -7.80
CA PRO A 408 -15.73 -12.61 -8.80
C PRO A 408 -17.18 -12.17 -8.58
N VAL A 409 -17.63 -12.07 -7.32
CA VAL A 409 -18.99 -11.65 -6.96
C VAL A 409 -19.23 -10.19 -7.36
N VAL A 410 -18.30 -9.30 -7.01
CA VAL A 410 -18.40 -7.89 -7.42
C VAL A 410 -18.32 -7.75 -8.94
N THR A 411 -17.47 -8.53 -9.61
CA THR A 411 -17.37 -8.51 -11.08
C THR A 411 -18.68 -8.93 -11.74
N SER A 412 -19.31 -10.01 -11.26
CA SER A 412 -20.58 -10.49 -11.82
C SER A 412 -21.71 -9.49 -11.58
N LEU A 413 -21.76 -8.84 -10.41
CA LEU A 413 -22.71 -7.78 -10.13
C LEU A 413 -22.53 -6.58 -11.08
N VAL A 414 -21.29 -6.14 -11.36
CA VAL A 414 -21.02 -5.06 -12.34
C VAL A 414 -21.58 -5.46 -13.70
N GLN A 415 -21.29 -6.69 -14.15
CA GLN A 415 -21.77 -7.20 -15.44
C GLN A 415 -23.30 -7.28 -15.52
N ILE A 416 -23.96 -7.71 -14.44
CA ILE A 416 -25.43 -7.80 -14.38
C ILE A 416 -26.05 -6.40 -14.47
N ILE A 417 -25.50 -5.42 -13.74
CA ILE A 417 -26.02 -4.05 -13.74
C ILE A 417 -25.79 -3.38 -15.10
N ASP A 418 -24.59 -3.51 -15.68
CA ASP A 418 -24.30 -3.00 -17.02
C ASP A 418 -25.22 -3.62 -18.08
N SER A 419 -25.53 -4.92 -17.95
CA SER A 419 -26.47 -5.62 -18.84
C SER A 419 -27.89 -5.06 -18.73
N ARG A 420 -28.40 -4.86 -17.50
CA ARG A 420 -29.72 -4.25 -17.26
C ARG A 420 -29.81 -2.84 -17.82
N ARG A 421 -28.78 -2.03 -17.59
CA ARG A 421 -28.69 -0.68 -18.14
C ARG A 421 -28.72 -0.68 -19.67
N SER A 422 -27.97 -1.58 -20.30
CA SER A 422 -27.97 -1.74 -21.76
C SER A 422 -29.37 -2.12 -22.29
N PHE A 423 -30.12 -2.96 -21.57
CA PHE A 423 -31.50 -3.26 -21.92
C PHE A 423 -32.42 -2.04 -21.82
N ASP A 424 -32.29 -1.22 -20.78
CA ASP A 424 -33.08 0.00 -20.61
C ASP A 424 -32.75 1.06 -21.68
N GLU A 425 -31.46 1.23 -22.00
CA GLU A 425 -31.02 2.09 -23.10
C GLU A 425 -31.56 1.60 -24.45
N THR A 426 -31.52 0.28 -24.70
CA THR A 426 -32.09 -0.34 -25.90
C THR A 426 -33.62 -0.15 -25.97
N ALA A 427 -34.31 -0.23 -24.84
CA ALA A 427 -35.75 0.01 -24.78
C ALA A 427 -36.09 1.47 -25.11
N ASN A 428 -35.33 2.43 -24.58
CA ASN A 428 -35.50 3.85 -24.91
C ASN A 428 -35.21 4.15 -26.39
N VAL A 429 -34.16 3.56 -26.96
CA VAL A 429 -33.87 3.63 -28.40
C VAL A 429 -35.01 3.02 -29.21
N SER A 430 -35.54 1.86 -28.80
CA SER A 430 -36.68 1.21 -29.47
C SER A 430 -37.92 2.11 -29.46
N ARG A 431 -38.21 2.79 -28.34
CA ARG A 431 -39.33 3.76 -28.25
C ARG A 431 -39.13 4.92 -29.23
N LEU A 432 -37.93 5.49 -29.30
CA LEU A 432 -37.62 6.58 -30.23
C LEU A 432 -37.75 6.14 -31.69
N THR A 433 -37.21 4.97 -32.04
CA THR A 433 -37.32 4.41 -33.39
C THR A 433 -38.78 4.15 -33.78
N ILE A 434 -39.61 3.67 -32.84
CA ILE A 434 -41.05 3.50 -33.09
C ILE A 434 -41.72 4.85 -33.38
N MET A 435 -41.42 5.91 -32.61
CA MET A 435 -41.93 7.25 -32.89
C MET A 435 -41.51 7.75 -34.27
N ALA A 436 -40.24 7.57 -34.64
CA ALA A 436 -39.73 7.96 -35.95
C ALA A 436 -40.40 7.19 -37.10
N LEU A 437 -40.58 5.87 -36.96
CA LEU A 437 -41.26 5.04 -37.96
C LEU A 437 -42.72 5.43 -38.17
N ILE A 438 -43.38 6.00 -37.17
CA ILE A 438 -44.74 6.53 -37.29
C ILE A 438 -44.72 7.91 -37.96
N PHE A 439 -43.90 8.84 -37.48
CA PHE A 439 -43.94 10.23 -37.97
C PHE A 439 -43.37 10.42 -39.37
N VAL A 440 -42.34 9.67 -39.78
CA VAL A 440 -41.69 9.87 -41.08
C VAL A 440 -42.65 9.64 -42.26
N PRO A 441 -43.41 8.51 -42.34
CA PRO A 441 -44.37 8.32 -43.41
C PRO A 441 -45.54 9.30 -43.33
N LEU A 442 -46.06 9.59 -42.12
CA LEU A 442 -47.14 10.56 -41.91
C LEU A 442 -46.75 11.97 -42.41
N ALA A 443 -45.53 12.42 -42.12
CA ALA A 443 -45.01 13.70 -42.55
C ALA A 443 -44.79 13.75 -44.07
N TYR A 444 -44.24 12.68 -44.66
CA TYR A 444 -44.05 12.60 -46.11
C TYR A 444 -45.38 12.68 -46.87
N ILE A 445 -46.38 11.92 -46.42
CA ILE A 445 -47.72 11.91 -47.03
C ILE A 445 -48.41 13.27 -46.86
N SER A 446 -48.28 13.89 -45.69
CA SER A 446 -48.80 15.25 -45.44
C SER A 446 -48.17 16.27 -46.39
N SER A 447 -46.84 16.22 -46.55
CA SER A 447 -46.10 17.07 -47.51
C SER A 447 -46.57 16.84 -48.95
N LEU A 448 -46.71 15.58 -49.38
CA LEU A 448 -47.10 15.22 -50.73
C LEU A 448 -48.54 15.67 -51.07
N PHE A 449 -49.50 15.48 -50.17
CA PHE A 449 -50.87 15.93 -50.38
C PHE A 449 -51.08 17.43 -50.20
N SER A 450 -50.23 18.09 -49.41
CA SER A 450 -50.24 19.56 -49.28
C SER A 450 -49.91 20.29 -50.58
N MET A 451 -49.37 19.61 -51.60
CA MET A 451 -49.05 20.23 -52.89
C MET A 451 -50.29 20.38 -53.80
N SER A 452 -51.46 19.83 -53.42
CA SER A 452 -52.67 19.85 -54.25
C SER A 452 -53.87 20.45 -53.52
N GLU A 453 -54.50 21.46 -54.11
CA GLU A 453 -55.60 22.21 -53.46
C GLU A 453 -56.87 21.34 -53.24
N GLN A 454 -57.10 20.30 -54.04
CA GLN A 454 -58.28 19.43 -53.94
C GLN A 454 -58.19 18.38 -52.81
N LEU A 455 -56.98 17.96 -52.44
CA LEU A 455 -56.71 16.97 -51.38
C LEU A 455 -56.20 17.62 -50.09
N GLY A 456 -55.98 18.94 -50.10
CA GLY A 456 -55.59 19.72 -48.95
C GLY A 456 -56.69 19.83 -47.87
N PRO A 457 -56.34 20.38 -46.70
CA PRO A 457 -57.29 20.56 -45.60
C PRO A 457 -58.45 21.48 -46.02
N GLY A 458 -59.68 20.96 -45.93
CA GLY A 458 -60.90 21.66 -46.37
C GLY A 458 -61.35 21.36 -47.80
N GLY A 459 -60.57 20.58 -48.56
CA GLY A 459 -60.94 20.11 -49.90
C GLY A 459 -61.96 18.95 -49.87
N PRO A 460 -62.68 18.71 -50.99
CA PRO A 460 -63.73 17.68 -51.06
C PRO A 460 -63.21 16.24 -50.86
N TYR A 461 -61.91 16.01 -51.07
CA TYR A 461 -61.27 14.68 -50.96
C TYR A 461 -60.30 14.55 -49.78
N PHE A 462 -60.39 15.41 -48.77
CA PHE A 462 -59.50 15.37 -47.60
C PHE A 462 -59.46 13.99 -46.89
N TRP A 463 -60.56 13.22 -46.94
CA TRP A 463 -60.62 11.87 -46.35
C TRP A 463 -59.60 10.88 -46.96
N VAL A 464 -59.15 11.10 -48.20
CA VAL A 464 -58.17 10.25 -48.91
C VAL A 464 -56.83 10.23 -48.18
N TYR A 465 -56.47 11.31 -47.49
CA TYR A 465 -55.26 11.37 -46.65
C TYR A 465 -55.24 10.25 -45.61
N PHE A 466 -56.32 10.06 -44.85
CA PHE A 466 -56.38 9.04 -43.79
C PHE A 466 -56.35 7.62 -44.37
N VAL A 467 -56.99 7.42 -45.52
CA VAL A 467 -57.04 6.11 -46.21
C VAL A 467 -55.70 5.69 -46.77
N VAL A 468 -54.82 6.63 -47.11
CA VAL A 468 -53.46 6.33 -47.57
C VAL A 468 -52.46 6.31 -46.40
N ALA A 469 -52.58 7.23 -45.44
CA ALA A 469 -51.62 7.39 -44.36
C ALA A 469 -51.64 6.25 -43.33
N ILE A 470 -52.82 5.77 -42.93
CA ILE A 470 -52.93 4.71 -41.92
C ILE A 470 -52.38 3.37 -42.47
N PRO A 471 -52.77 2.88 -43.65
CA PRO A 471 -52.24 1.62 -44.17
C PRO A 471 -50.75 1.69 -44.47
N LEU A 472 -50.24 2.82 -45.00
CA LEU A 472 -48.82 2.96 -45.29
C LEU A 472 -47.96 2.96 -44.02
N THR A 473 -48.39 3.68 -42.98
CA THR A 473 -47.66 3.69 -41.70
C THR A 473 -47.66 2.33 -41.02
N VAL A 474 -48.80 1.62 -41.03
CA VAL A 474 -48.89 0.23 -40.54
C VAL A 474 -47.98 -0.70 -41.35
N ALA A 475 -47.95 -0.58 -42.67
CA ALA A 475 -47.07 -1.38 -43.53
C ALA A 475 -45.59 -1.12 -43.23
N VAL A 476 -45.19 0.15 -43.08
CA VAL A 476 -43.80 0.53 -42.76
C VAL A 476 -43.38 -0.03 -41.40
N VAL A 477 -44.21 0.09 -40.37
CA VAL A 477 -43.91 -0.47 -39.03
C VAL A 477 -43.84 -2.00 -39.07
N LEU A 478 -44.76 -2.65 -39.79
CA LEU A 478 -44.82 -4.11 -39.91
C LEU A 478 -43.59 -4.68 -40.64
N VAL A 479 -43.17 -4.04 -41.74
CA VAL A 479 -41.94 -4.39 -42.46
C VAL A 479 -40.70 -4.17 -41.60
N ALA A 480 -40.61 -3.03 -40.89
CA ALA A 480 -39.47 -2.70 -40.05
C ALA A 480 -39.34 -3.59 -38.79
N LYS A 481 -40.45 -4.10 -38.26
CA LYS A 481 -40.48 -4.94 -37.04
C LYS A 481 -40.63 -6.44 -37.31
N LEU A 482 -40.74 -6.86 -38.57
CA LEU A 482 -40.82 -8.26 -38.94
C LEU A 482 -39.54 -8.97 -38.46
N PRO A 483 -39.62 -9.90 -37.48
CA PRO A 483 -38.45 -10.62 -37.03
C PRO A 483 -37.97 -11.48 -38.20
N LEU A 484 -36.79 -11.18 -38.74
CA LEU A 484 -36.19 -11.90 -39.88
C LEU A 484 -36.13 -13.43 -39.65
N GLY A 485 -36.17 -13.90 -38.40
CA GLY A 485 -36.27 -15.33 -38.05
C GLY A 485 -37.62 -16.01 -38.39
N MET A 486 -38.71 -15.27 -38.61
CA MET A 486 -39.96 -15.85 -39.13
C MET A 486 -39.88 -16.13 -40.64
N LEU A 487 -39.05 -15.39 -41.38
CA LEU A 487 -38.80 -15.67 -42.81
C LEU A 487 -38.01 -16.98 -43.00
N GLU A 488 -37.06 -17.28 -42.11
CA GLU A 488 -36.35 -18.57 -42.11
C GLU A 488 -37.28 -19.75 -41.78
N ARG A 489 -38.22 -19.58 -40.83
CA ARG A 489 -39.21 -20.63 -40.53
C ARG A 489 -40.22 -20.83 -41.67
N ALA A 490 -40.64 -19.77 -42.35
CA ALA A 490 -41.54 -19.87 -43.50
C ALA A 490 -40.88 -20.57 -44.70
N THR A 491 -39.60 -20.30 -44.97
CA THR A 491 -38.85 -20.98 -46.03
C THR A 491 -38.57 -22.45 -45.69
N CYS A 492 -38.34 -22.79 -44.42
CA CYS A 492 -38.24 -24.19 -43.97
C CYS A 492 -39.56 -24.96 -44.11
N CYS A 493 -40.70 -24.36 -43.76
CA CYS A 493 -42.02 -25.00 -43.97
C CYS A 493 -42.33 -25.20 -45.46
N VAL A 494 -41.95 -24.26 -46.34
CA VAL A 494 -42.10 -24.42 -47.79
C VAL A 494 -41.17 -25.49 -48.35
N ARG A 495 -39.94 -25.62 -47.80
CA ARG A 495 -38.98 -26.67 -48.19
C ARG A 495 -39.40 -28.06 -47.69
N TRP A 496 -40.03 -28.16 -46.52
CA TRP A 496 -40.61 -29.41 -46.00
C TRP A 496 -41.86 -29.85 -46.76
N ARG A 497 -42.70 -28.89 -47.22
CA ARG A 497 -43.86 -29.18 -48.10
C ARG A 497 -43.46 -29.60 -49.52
N ARG A 498 -42.28 -29.20 -50.00
CA ARG A 498 -41.73 -29.65 -51.30
C ARG A 498 -41.05 -31.02 -51.21
N GLY A 499 -40.52 -31.41 -50.05
CA GLY A 499 -39.88 -32.71 -49.83
C GLY A 499 -40.84 -33.88 -49.62
N SER A 500 -42.13 -33.63 -49.38
CA SER A 500 -43.15 -34.67 -49.11
C SER A 500 -43.94 -35.10 -50.35
N ALA A 501 -43.63 -34.57 -51.53
CA ALA A 501 -44.31 -34.88 -52.80
C ALA A 501 -43.49 -35.78 -53.76
N GLN A 502 -42.30 -36.24 -53.37
CA GLN A 502 -41.57 -37.30 -54.10
C GLN A 502 -41.42 -38.51 -53.18
N GLY A 503 -42.17 -39.56 -53.54
CA GLY A 503 -42.32 -40.76 -52.76
C GLY A 503 -41.08 -41.66 -52.72
N THR A 504 -41.10 -42.51 -51.70
CA THR A 504 -40.87 -43.96 -51.76
C THR A 504 -39.64 -44.45 -52.51
N ASN A 505 -38.61 -44.87 -51.76
CA ASN A 505 -38.34 -46.28 -51.44
C ASN A 505 -36.96 -46.43 -50.78
N VAL A 506 -36.78 -47.59 -50.13
CA VAL A 506 -35.52 -48.30 -49.87
C VAL A 506 -35.02 -48.35 -48.41
N ILE A 507 -35.45 -49.44 -47.75
CA ILE A 507 -34.69 -50.46 -46.98
C ILE A 507 -33.99 -50.04 -45.66
N ASP A 508 -34.55 -50.61 -44.60
CA ASP A 508 -34.00 -50.84 -43.27
C ASP A 508 -32.83 -51.85 -43.30
N HIS A 509 -31.67 -51.50 -42.71
CA HIS A 509 -30.70 -52.49 -42.22
C HIS A 509 -29.72 -51.89 -41.19
N LYS A 510 -29.85 -52.39 -39.95
CA LYS A 510 -28.83 -52.72 -38.93
C LYS A 510 -27.41 -52.12 -39.06
N GLY A 511 -26.87 -51.61 -37.95
CA GLY A 511 -25.42 -51.73 -37.70
C GLY A 511 -24.77 -50.78 -36.70
N LEU A 512 -24.69 -51.24 -35.43
CA LEU A 512 -23.49 -51.27 -34.57
C LEU A 512 -22.54 -50.05 -34.43
N MET A 513 -22.36 -49.70 -33.14
CA MET A 513 -21.09 -49.63 -32.37
C MET A 513 -20.25 -48.34 -32.24
N LYS A 514 -19.89 -48.17 -30.96
CA LYS A 514 -18.65 -47.65 -30.33
C LYS A 514 -18.53 -46.14 -30.11
N THR A 515 -18.53 -45.66 -28.85
CA THR A 515 -17.49 -45.63 -27.77
C THR A 515 -16.29 -44.73 -28.08
N GLU A 516 -15.88 -44.00 -27.02
CA GLU A 516 -14.61 -43.27 -26.79
C GLU A 516 -14.53 -41.85 -27.42
N VAL A 517 -14.16 -40.77 -26.72
CA VAL A 517 -13.48 -40.53 -25.42
C VAL A 517 -14.14 -39.36 -24.71
#